data_AF-A0A2C6MFN6-F1
#
_entry.id   AF-A0A2C6MFN6-F1
#
_cell.length_a   1.000
_cell.length_b   1.000
_cell.length_c   1.000
_cell.angle_alpha   90.00
_cell.angle_beta   90.00
_cell.angle_gamma   90.00
#
_symmetry.space_group_name_H-M   'P 1'
#
loop_
_entity.id
_entity.type
_entity.pdbx_description
1 polymer ?
#
loop_
_entity_poly.entity_id
_entity_poly.type
_entity_poly.pdbx_seq_one_letter_code
_entity_poly.pdbx_strand_id
1 'polypeptide(L)'
;MLVISHSNVAVDEAIRRIYKKIWEPGTPKNFKYKPGSILRYGYPKMPDVRNNEELTSFNLVLRKYPELKKQKEELEQQRFIIKKQRLNDPELAKVSKELTVLKRRIKELESQFLQDAKLVATSLAKATIDSCIYDSHFDVVLLDEVSMAYIPQAFYAASLAKKHIIYIGDFRQLAPIALSDDEKVKKWLKRDVFEQAKIKEGVDERRYHPLMVMLDVQRRMHPKISGFVSYHIYHGLLNDDPAMAQKTEDIKKSTPMLGENLSLINVRLFPAFCYKDSSGSRYNPFTALVSLYLALQALPSKTSKQLEEDSPIGIITPYSTNHGWLGP
;
A
#
# COMPACT_ATOMS: atom_id res chain seq x y z
N MET A 1 -7.34 -2.54 -18.46
CA MET A 1 -7.09 -1.42 -17.53
C MET A 1 -5.90 -1.75 -16.67
N LEU A 2 -5.06 -0.76 -16.35
CA LEU A 2 -3.92 -0.90 -15.44
C LEU A 2 -4.13 -0.03 -14.20
N VAL A 3 -3.90 -0.58 -13.01
CA VAL A 3 -3.86 0.13 -11.74
C VAL A 3 -2.42 0.10 -11.23
N ILE A 4 -1.84 1.26 -11.01
CA ILE A 4 -0.48 1.45 -10.53
C ILE A 4 -0.55 2.20 -9.20
N SER A 5 0.29 1.82 -8.24
CA SER A 5 0.50 2.63 -7.02
C SER A 5 1.97 2.61 -6.61
N HIS A 6 2.38 3.60 -5.82
CA HIS A 6 3.74 3.72 -5.30
C HIS A 6 4.10 2.57 -4.34
N SER A 7 3.14 2.07 -3.55
CA SER A 7 3.38 1.02 -2.56
C SER A 7 2.69 -0.31 -2.91
N ASN A 8 3.33 -1.45 -2.62
CA ASN A 8 2.69 -2.76 -2.86
C ASN A 8 1.43 -2.97 -2.01
N VAL A 9 1.36 -2.36 -0.82
CA VAL A 9 0.20 -2.45 0.08
C VAL A 9 -1.00 -1.73 -0.53
N ALA A 10 -0.82 -0.54 -1.12
CA ALA A 10 -1.91 0.16 -1.80
C ALA A 10 -2.42 -0.62 -3.01
N VAL A 11 -1.53 -1.24 -3.79
CA VAL A 11 -1.95 -2.12 -4.91
C VAL A 11 -2.76 -3.32 -4.41
N ASP A 12 -2.34 -3.95 -3.32
CA ASP A 12 -3.04 -5.09 -2.72
C ASP A 12 -4.42 -4.67 -2.19
N GLU A 13 -4.51 -3.53 -1.50
CA GLU A 13 -5.77 -3.02 -0.98
C GLU A 13 -6.76 -2.66 -2.10
N ALA A 14 -6.27 -2.02 -3.17
CA ALA A 14 -7.07 -1.71 -4.34
C ALA A 14 -7.62 -2.99 -4.99
N ILE A 15 -6.76 -3.97 -5.28
CA ILE A 15 -7.21 -5.21 -5.95
C ILE A 15 -8.13 -6.04 -5.05
N ARG A 16 -7.87 -6.08 -3.74
CA ARG A 16 -8.70 -6.76 -2.76
C ARG A 16 -10.10 -6.18 -2.71
N ARG A 17 -10.23 -4.84 -2.67
CA ARG A 17 -11.54 -4.17 -2.68
C ARG A 17 -12.29 -4.43 -3.99
N ILE A 18 -11.62 -4.32 -5.12
CA ILE A 18 -12.23 -4.61 -6.43
C ILE A 18 -12.72 -6.06 -6.46
N TYR A 19 -11.89 -7.01 -6.00
CA TYR A 19 -12.24 -8.42 -5.95
C TYR A 19 -13.45 -8.68 -5.06
N LYS A 20 -13.48 -8.12 -3.85
CA LYS A 20 -14.63 -8.24 -2.93
C LYS A 20 -15.92 -7.70 -3.54
N LYS A 21 -15.84 -6.55 -4.22
CA LYS A 21 -17.01 -5.93 -4.86
C LYS A 21 -17.67 -6.79 -5.93
N ILE A 22 -16.95 -7.69 -6.58
CA ILE A 22 -17.52 -8.61 -7.59
C ILE A 22 -18.53 -9.57 -6.97
N TRP A 23 -18.36 -9.88 -5.68
CA TRP A 23 -19.19 -10.84 -4.95
C TRP A 23 -20.24 -10.14 -4.08
N GLU A 24 -20.28 -8.81 -4.04
CA GLU A 24 -21.28 -8.05 -3.28
C GLU A 24 -22.68 -8.16 -3.92
N PRO A 25 -23.76 -8.29 -3.11
CA PRO A 25 -25.13 -8.25 -3.60
C PRO A 25 -25.40 -6.94 -4.36
N GLY A 26 -25.86 -7.05 -5.60
CA GLY A 26 -26.10 -5.89 -6.49
C GLY A 26 -25.10 -5.74 -7.63
N THR A 27 -24.05 -6.56 -7.68
CA THR A 27 -23.17 -6.65 -8.86
C THR A 27 -23.99 -7.07 -10.09
N PRO A 28 -23.84 -6.41 -11.26
CA PRO A 28 -24.61 -6.75 -12.45
C PRO A 28 -24.47 -8.25 -12.77
N LYS A 29 -25.60 -8.96 -12.91
CA LYS A 29 -25.65 -10.40 -13.25
C LYS A 29 -24.86 -10.78 -14.51
N ASN A 30 -24.53 -9.79 -15.34
CA ASN A 30 -23.80 -9.96 -16.59
C ASN A 30 -22.26 -10.05 -16.40
N PHE A 31 -21.74 -9.72 -15.22
CA PHE A 31 -20.31 -9.86 -14.94
C PHE A 31 -19.98 -11.29 -14.51
N LYS A 32 -19.77 -12.19 -15.48
CA LYS A 32 -19.23 -13.53 -15.21
C LYS A 32 -17.73 -13.42 -14.98
N TYR A 33 -17.32 -13.41 -13.71
CA TYR A 33 -15.91 -13.46 -13.35
C TYR A 33 -15.26 -14.73 -13.90
N LYS A 34 -14.10 -14.58 -14.54
CA LYS A 34 -13.24 -15.69 -14.97
C LYS A 34 -11.89 -15.53 -14.27
N PRO A 35 -11.34 -16.59 -13.64
CA PRO A 35 -10.01 -16.54 -13.03
C PRO A 35 -8.97 -15.97 -14.01
N GLY A 36 -8.14 -15.04 -13.54
CA GLY A 36 -7.19 -14.29 -14.36
C GLY A 36 -7.74 -13.02 -15.04
N SER A 37 -9.05 -12.75 -14.97
CA SER A 37 -9.61 -11.47 -15.47
C SER A 37 -9.09 -10.26 -14.70
N ILE A 38 -8.73 -10.45 -13.43
CA ILE A 38 -8.21 -9.44 -12.52
C ILE A 38 -6.93 -10.01 -11.94
N LEU A 39 -5.82 -9.29 -12.09
CA LEU A 39 -4.49 -9.82 -11.83
C LEU A 39 -3.66 -8.85 -11.02
N ARG A 40 -3.20 -9.31 -9.85
CA ARG A 40 -2.15 -8.69 -9.06
C ARG A 40 -0.82 -9.15 -9.61
N TYR A 41 -0.12 -8.26 -10.32
CA TYR A 41 1.18 -8.54 -10.93
C TYR A 41 2.32 -7.96 -10.07
N GLY A 42 3.14 -8.82 -9.48
CA GLY A 42 4.22 -8.43 -8.57
C GLY A 42 4.15 -9.16 -7.23
N TYR A 43 4.74 -8.57 -6.19
CA TYR A 43 4.89 -9.21 -4.88
C TYR A 43 3.86 -8.67 -3.88
N PRO A 44 2.76 -9.39 -3.62
CA PRO A 44 1.77 -8.98 -2.63
C PRO A 44 2.36 -9.05 -1.21
N LYS A 45 1.97 -8.08 -0.40
CA LYS A 45 2.24 -7.93 1.03
C LYS A 45 1.06 -8.40 1.88
N MET A 46 -0.18 -8.17 1.45
CA MET A 46 -1.36 -8.59 2.21
C MET A 46 -1.57 -10.11 2.13
N PRO A 47 -1.75 -10.82 3.27
CA PRO A 47 -1.87 -12.28 3.29
C PRO A 47 -3.04 -12.82 2.46
N ASP A 48 -4.19 -12.16 2.49
CA ASP A 48 -5.39 -12.57 1.77
C ASP A 48 -5.25 -12.42 0.24
N VAL A 49 -4.50 -11.41 -0.23
CA VAL A 49 -4.12 -11.29 -1.65
C VAL A 49 -3.03 -12.31 -2.01
N ARG A 50 -2.00 -12.45 -1.16
CA ARG A 50 -0.87 -13.34 -1.39
C ARG A 50 -1.27 -14.81 -1.45
N ASN A 51 -2.22 -15.23 -0.63
CA ASN A 51 -2.66 -16.62 -0.53
C ASN A 51 -3.82 -16.95 -1.49
N ASN A 52 -4.37 -15.96 -2.19
CA ASN A 52 -5.46 -16.19 -3.13
C ASN A 52 -4.93 -16.84 -4.42
N GLU A 53 -5.54 -17.95 -4.82
CA GLU A 53 -5.11 -18.79 -5.95
C GLU A 53 -5.37 -18.17 -7.33
N GLU A 54 -6.27 -17.19 -7.42
CA GLU A 54 -6.75 -16.63 -8.69
C GLU A 54 -6.34 -15.18 -8.91
N LEU A 55 -6.06 -14.45 -7.82
CA LEU A 55 -5.78 -13.02 -7.87
C LEU A 55 -4.35 -12.68 -8.27
N THR A 56 -3.36 -13.48 -7.90
CA THR A 56 -1.96 -13.18 -8.22
C THR A 56 -1.55 -13.90 -9.50
N SER A 57 -0.76 -13.24 -10.35
CA SER A 57 -0.19 -13.89 -11.54
C SER A 57 0.55 -15.17 -11.18
N PHE A 58 1.32 -15.11 -10.10
CA PHE A 58 2.14 -16.19 -9.62
C PHE A 58 1.30 -17.41 -9.20
N ASN A 59 0.30 -17.22 -8.34
CA ASN A 59 -0.53 -18.34 -7.89
C ASN A 59 -1.43 -18.87 -9.02
N LEU A 60 -1.89 -18.00 -9.92
CA LEU A 60 -2.67 -18.42 -11.08
C LEU A 60 -1.86 -19.36 -11.99
N VAL A 61 -0.58 -19.07 -12.21
CA VAL A 61 0.34 -20.00 -12.91
C VAL A 61 0.42 -21.31 -12.15
N LEU A 62 0.72 -21.28 -10.85
CA LEU A 62 0.88 -22.50 -10.06
C LEU A 62 -0.40 -23.35 -9.96
N ARG A 63 -1.58 -22.72 -10.07
CA ARG A 63 -2.86 -23.40 -10.12
C ARG A 63 -3.10 -24.06 -11.48
N LYS A 64 -2.76 -23.38 -12.59
CA LYS A 64 -2.91 -23.94 -13.95
C LYS A 64 -1.86 -24.99 -14.29
N TYR A 65 -0.68 -24.92 -13.66
CA TYR A 65 0.48 -25.79 -13.89
C TYR A 65 0.95 -26.43 -12.57
N PRO A 66 0.20 -27.43 -12.03
CA PRO A 66 0.53 -28.06 -10.75
C PRO A 66 1.91 -28.72 -10.70
N GLU A 67 2.45 -29.14 -11.84
CA GLU A 67 3.79 -29.67 -11.99
C GLU A 67 4.87 -28.64 -11.63
N LEU A 68 4.69 -27.37 -12.02
CA LEU A 68 5.60 -26.28 -11.66
C LEU A 68 5.53 -25.96 -10.18
N LYS A 69 4.34 -26.08 -9.58
CA LYS A 69 4.14 -25.92 -8.13
C LYS A 69 4.93 -26.99 -7.37
N LYS A 70 4.76 -28.26 -7.75
CA LYS A 70 5.47 -29.38 -7.15
C LYS A 70 6.99 -29.23 -7.29
N GLN A 71 7.47 -28.94 -8.50
CA GLN A 71 8.90 -28.73 -8.76
C GLN A 71 9.48 -27.59 -7.93
N LYS A 72 8.73 -26.48 -7.77
CA LYS A 72 9.16 -25.36 -6.92
C LYS A 72 9.28 -25.78 -5.45
N GLU A 73 8.27 -26.46 -4.92
CA GLU A 73 8.25 -26.92 -3.53
C GLU A 73 9.42 -27.88 -3.24
N GLU A 74 9.70 -28.82 -4.15
CA GLU A 74 10.83 -29.75 -4.04
C GLU A 74 12.17 -29.02 -4.04
N LEU A 75 12.41 -28.09 -4.99
CA LEU A 75 13.65 -27.33 -5.06
C LEU A 75 13.84 -26.38 -3.86
N GLU A 76 12.77 -25.78 -3.35
CA GLU A 76 12.82 -24.94 -2.14
C GLU A 76 13.13 -25.76 -0.89
N GLN A 77 12.56 -26.96 -0.76
CA GLN A 77 12.88 -27.90 0.33
C GLN A 77 14.34 -28.37 0.24
N GLN A 78 14.82 -28.76 -0.94
CA GLN A 78 16.22 -29.14 -1.15
C GLN A 78 17.16 -28.00 -0.76
N ARG A 79 16.89 -26.77 -1.23
CA ARG A 79 17.68 -25.58 -0.88
C ARG A 79 17.70 -25.31 0.62
N PHE A 80 16.58 -25.52 1.31
CA PHE A 80 16.50 -25.36 2.76
C PHE A 80 17.36 -26.39 3.50
N ILE A 81 17.28 -27.66 3.10
CA ILE A 81 18.05 -28.76 3.69
C ILE A 81 19.56 -28.52 3.50
N ILE A 82 20.00 -28.21 2.28
CA ILE A 82 21.41 -27.94 1.95
C ILE A 82 21.96 -26.79 2.81
N LYS A 83 21.20 -25.69 2.94
CA LYS A 83 21.58 -24.56 3.79
C LYS A 83 21.69 -24.93 5.27
N LYS A 84 20.76 -25.74 5.78
CA LYS A 84 20.76 -26.19 7.18
C LYS A 84 21.96 -27.10 7.48
N GLN A 85 22.35 -27.93 6.52
CA GLN A 85 23.44 -28.90 6.65
C GLN A 85 24.83 -28.29 6.41
N ARG A 86 24.94 -26.98 6.09
CA ARG A 86 26.20 -26.31 5.70
C ARG A 86 26.97 -27.07 4.60
N LEU A 87 26.25 -27.77 3.73
CA LEU A 87 26.83 -28.57 2.65
C LEU A 87 27.49 -27.67 1.59
N ASN A 88 28.44 -28.25 0.86
CA ASN A 88 29.31 -27.58 -0.12
C ASN A 88 28.55 -26.67 -1.10
N ASP A 89 29.18 -25.55 -1.46
CA ASP A 89 28.73 -24.52 -2.41
C ASP A 89 28.20 -25.04 -3.79
N PRO A 90 28.75 -26.11 -4.41
CA PRO A 90 28.35 -26.55 -5.75
C PRO A 90 26.91 -27.05 -5.85
N GLU A 91 26.42 -27.77 -4.84
CA GLU A 91 25.06 -28.32 -4.85
C GLU A 91 24.03 -27.21 -4.61
N LEU A 92 24.34 -26.27 -3.72
CA LEU A 92 23.55 -25.06 -3.50
C LEU A 92 23.48 -24.20 -4.77
N ALA A 93 24.60 -24.07 -5.50
CA ALA A 93 24.67 -23.37 -6.77
C ALA A 93 23.79 -24.05 -7.84
N LYS A 94 23.82 -25.38 -7.93
CA LYS A 94 22.97 -26.16 -8.84
C LYS A 94 21.48 -25.94 -8.58
N VAL A 95 21.02 -26.13 -7.33
CA VAL A 95 19.61 -25.92 -6.96
C VAL A 95 19.18 -24.47 -7.17
N SER A 96 20.07 -23.51 -6.86
CA SER A 96 19.79 -22.08 -7.11
C SER A 96 19.67 -21.75 -8.60
N LYS A 97 20.45 -22.40 -9.47
CA LYS A 97 20.35 -22.28 -10.93
C LYS A 97 19.03 -22.88 -11.43
N GLU A 98 18.65 -24.07 -10.97
CA GLU A 98 17.37 -24.70 -11.32
C GLU A 98 16.18 -23.85 -10.88
N LEU A 99 16.20 -23.30 -9.66
CA LEU A 99 15.18 -22.35 -9.20
C LEU A 99 15.12 -21.09 -10.07
N THR A 100 16.26 -20.61 -10.58
CA THR A 100 16.31 -19.43 -11.44
C THR A 100 15.67 -19.73 -12.80
N VAL A 101 15.94 -20.90 -13.38
CA VAL A 101 15.30 -21.37 -14.61
C VAL A 101 13.79 -21.53 -14.41
N LEU A 102 13.37 -22.17 -13.32
CA LEU A 102 11.95 -22.35 -12.99
C LEU A 102 11.24 -21.01 -12.80
N LYS A 103 11.85 -20.06 -12.09
CA LYS A 103 11.31 -18.70 -11.93
C LYS A 103 11.16 -17.97 -13.27
N ARG A 104 12.12 -18.13 -14.19
CA ARG A 104 12.01 -17.57 -15.54
C ARG A 104 10.82 -18.19 -16.29
N ARG A 105 10.66 -19.51 -16.21
CA ARG A 105 9.53 -20.21 -16.83
C ARG A 105 8.18 -19.77 -16.27
N ILE A 106 8.08 -19.62 -14.94
CA ILE A 106 6.87 -19.09 -14.30
C ILE A 106 6.60 -17.66 -14.81
N LYS A 107 7.62 -16.80 -14.87
CA LYS A 107 7.47 -15.43 -15.37
C LYS A 107 6.97 -15.36 -16.83
N GLU A 108 7.44 -16.26 -17.69
CA GLU A 108 6.95 -16.38 -19.07
C GLU A 108 5.47 -16.76 -19.13
N LEU A 109 4.98 -17.58 -18.20
CA LEU A 109 3.56 -17.93 -18.13
C LEU A 109 2.74 -16.80 -17.50
N GLU A 110 3.30 -16.07 -16.53
CA GLU A 110 2.66 -14.88 -15.96
C GLU A 110 2.38 -13.82 -17.04
N SER A 111 3.30 -13.63 -17.99
CA SER A 111 3.11 -12.62 -19.05
C SER A 111 1.96 -12.98 -20.01
N GLN A 112 1.70 -14.28 -20.23
CA GLN A 112 0.55 -14.73 -21.01
C GLN A 112 -0.77 -14.35 -20.30
N PHE A 113 -0.89 -14.61 -19.00
CA PHE A 113 -2.08 -14.22 -18.24
C PHE A 113 -2.27 -12.71 -18.15
N LEU A 114 -1.19 -11.95 -18.18
CA LEU A 114 -1.24 -10.50 -18.18
C LEU A 114 -1.90 -9.94 -19.44
N GLN A 115 -1.65 -10.55 -20.60
CA GLN A 115 -2.26 -10.13 -21.88
C GLN A 115 -3.77 -10.39 -21.92
N ASP A 116 -4.23 -11.48 -21.29
CA ASP A 116 -5.64 -11.85 -21.22
C ASP A 116 -6.42 -11.11 -20.10
N ALA A 117 -5.71 -10.47 -19.17
CA ALA A 117 -6.32 -9.82 -18.03
C ALA A 117 -7.08 -8.54 -18.42
N LYS A 118 -8.30 -8.40 -17.90
CA LYS A 118 -9.10 -7.16 -18.07
C LYS A 118 -8.57 -6.03 -17.18
N LEU A 119 -8.06 -6.39 -16.00
CA LEU A 119 -7.49 -5.49 -15.02
C LEU A 119 -6.18 -6.06 -14.50
N VAL A 120 -5.11 -5.29 -14.61
CA VAL A 120 -3.81 -5.60 -14.00
C VAL A 120 -3.52 -4.56 -12.92
N ALA A 121 -3.11 -4.99 -11.74
CA ALA A 121 -2.71 -4.12 -10.63
C ALA A 121 -1.23 -4.40 -10.29
N THR A 122 -0.39 -3.37 -10.36
CA THR A 122 1.05 -3.50 -10.12
C THR A 122 1.62 -2.27 -9.40
N SER A 123 2.83 -2.39 -8.84
CA SER A 123 3.49 -1.22 -8.26
C SER A 123 4.22 -0.43 -9.34
N LEU A 124 4.40 0.87 -9.10
CA LEU A 124 5.10 1.77 -10.02
C LEU A 124 6.53 1.27 -10.32
N ALA A 125 7.24 0.81 -9.28
CA ALA A 125 8.56 0.20 -9.44
C ALA A 125 8.55 -1.05 -10.33
N LYS A 126 7.53 -1.92 -10.18
CA LYS A 126 7.39 -3.12 -11.00
C LYS A 126 7.05 -2.77 -12.44
N ALA A 127 6.17 -1.81 -12.66
CA ALA A 127 5.84 -1.31 -13.99
C ALA A 127 7.10 -0.81 -14.71
N THR A 128 7.92 0.03 -14.06
CA THR A 128 9.11 0.64 -14.67
C THR A 128 10.23 -0.35 -15.05
N ILE A 129 10.27 -1.54 -14.44
CA ILE A 129 11.39 -2.49 -14.61
C ILE A 129 10.97 -3.70 -15.47
N ASP A 130 9.68 -4.06 -15.49
CA ASP A 130 9.24 -5.29 -16.16
C ASP A 130 8.71 -5.03 -17.57
N SER A 131 9.32 -5.65 -18.57
CA SER A 131 8.95 -5.53 -19.99
C SER A 131 7.52 -5.94 -20.27
N CYS A 132 6.99 -6.87 -19.48
CA CYS A 132 5.59 -7.27 -19.60
C CYS A 132 4.62 -6.09 -19.38
N ILE A 133 5.05 -5.07 -18.63
CA ILE A 133 4.28 -3.84 -18.40
C ILE A 133 4.79 -2.70 -19.28
N TYR A 134 6.10 -2.42 -19.28
CA TYR A 134 6.60 -1.21 -19.93
C TYR A 134 6.50 -1.24 -21.48
N ASP A 135 6.52 -2.43 -22.10
CA ASP A 135 6.27 -2.59 -23.54
C ASP A 135 4.76 -2.71 -23.87
N SER A 136 3.93 -2.85 -22.84
CA SER A 136 2.48 -2.99 -22.96
C SER A 136 1.77 -1.63 -22.92
N HIS A 137 0.52 -1.61 -23.38
CA HIS A 137 -0.30 -0.41 -23.39
C HIS A 137 -1.74 -0.75 -22.99
N PHE A 138 -2.36 0.13 -22.21
CA PHE A 138 -3.68 -0.10 -21.61
C PHE A 138 -4.64 1.02 -21.99
N ASP A 139 -5.92 0.69 -22.26
CA ASP A 139 -6.92 1.73 -22.57
C ASP A 139 -7.02 2.79 -21.48
N VAL A 140 -6.99 2.35 -20.22
CA VAL A 140 -7.09 3.19 -19.04
C VAL A 140 -5.99 2.81 -18.05
N VAL A 141 -5.28 3.81 -17.55
CA VAL A 141 -4.29 3.70 -16.47
C VAL A 141 -4.78 4.52 -15.28
N LEU A 142 -4.79 3.92 -14.11
CA LEU A 142 -5.01 4.60 -12.83
C LEU A 142 -3.67 4.63 -12.10
N LEU A 143 -3.22 5.81 -11.68
CA LEU A 143 -2.07 5.96 -10.79
C LEU A 143 -2.54 6.48 -9.44
N ASP A 144 -2.54 5.59 -8.46
CA ASP A 144 -2.90 5.84 -7.07
C ASP A 144 -1.69 6.29 -6.24
N GLU A 145 -1.94 7.01 -5.15
CA GLU A 145 -0.93 7.69 -4.33
C GLU A 145 -0.01 8.62 -5.15
N VAL A 146 -0.53 9.27 -6.18
CA VAL A 146 0.26 10.05 -7.14
C VAL A 146 0.97 11.26 -6.51
N SER A 147 0.50 11.78 -5.38
CA SER A 147 1.16 12.87 -4.65
C SER A 147 2.56 12.50 -4.16
N MET A 148 2.85 11.20 -4.00
CA MET A 148 4.19 10.71 -3.63
C MET A 148 5.06 10.36 -4.85
N ALA A 149 4.49 10.32 -6.06
CA ALA A 149 5.20 9.96 -7.27
C ALA A 149 5.97 11.16 -7.84
N TYR A 150 7.19 10.93 -8.32
CA TYR A 150 7.93 11.96 -9.05
C TYR A 150 7.21 12.29 -10.37
N ILE A 151 7.37 13.53 -10.84
CA ILE A 151 6.82 13.96 -12.13
C ILE A 151 7.22 12.98 -13.26
N PRO A 152 8.49 12.56 -13.43
CA PRO A 152 8.86 11.58 -14.47
C PRO A 152 8.12 10.24 -14.35
N GLN A 153 7.80 9.79 -13.13
CA GLN A 153 7.07 8.54 -12.92
C GLN A 153 5.59 8.69 -13.27
N ALA A 154 4.98 9.84 -12.97
CA ALA A 154 3.62 10.15 -13.40
C ALA A 154 3.53 10.22 -14.94
N PHE A 155 4.51 10.86 -15.58
CA PHE A 155 4.63 10.88 -17.05
C PHE A 155 4.80 9.48 -17.65
N TYR A 156 5.63 8.64 -17.03
CA TYR A 156 5.77 7.23 -17.43
C TYR A 156 4.44 6.46 -17.31
N ALA A 157 3.69 6.63 -16.21
CA ALA A 157 2.38 6.01 -16.09
C ALA A 157 1.41 6.49 -17.19
N ALA A 158 1.45 7.78 -17.53
CA ALA A 158 0.68 8.33 -18.64
C ALA A 158 1.06 7.74 -20.00
N SER A 159 2.36 7.45 -20.25
CA SER A 159 2.78 6.84 -21.52
C SER A 159 2.27 5.42 -21.73
N LEU A 160 1.88 4.72 -20.66
CA LEU A 160 1.25 3.40 -20.76
C LEU A 160 -0.23 3.47 -21.17
N ALA A 161 -0.86 4.65 -21.12
CA ALA A 161 -2.27 4.84 -21.42
C ALA A 161 -2.51 5.10 -22.92
N LYS A 162 -3.47 4.36 -23.51
CA LYS A 162 -3.93 4.59 -24.89
C LYS A 162 -5.01 5.67 -24.98
N LYS A 163 -5.90 5.76 -23.97
CA LYS A 163 -7.06 6.66 -24.00
C LYS A 163 -7.12 7.58 -22.79
N HIS A 164 -7.03 7.03 -21.58
CA HIS A 164 -7.22 7.80 -20.36
C HIS A 164 -6.18 7.47 -19.29
N ILE A 165 -5.65 8.51 -18.66
CA ILE A 165 -4.87 8.45 -17.42
C ILE A 165 -5.68 9.12 -16.32
N ILE A 166 -5.78 8.47 -15.16
CA ILE A 166 -6.47 8.99 -13.99
C ILE A 166 -5.46 9.03 -12.84
N TYR A 167 -5.17 10.25 -12.36
CA TYR A 167 -4.32 10.48 -11.21
C TYR A 167 -5.17 10.52 -9.95
N ILE A 168 -4.89 9.64 -9.00
CA ILE A 168 -5.59 9.50 -7.72
C ILE A 168 -4.57 9.78 -6.62
N GLY A 169 -4.91 10.69 -5.73
CA GLY A 169 -4.06 11.06 -4.61
C GLY A 169 -4.51 12.36 -3.98
N ASP A 170 -3.71 12.83 -3.03
CA ASP A 170 -4.03 13.99 -2.22
C ASP A 170 -2.79 14.85 -2.03
N PHE A 171 -2.75 16.01 -2.70
CA PHE A 171 -1.65 16.97 -2.61
C PHE A 171 -1.56 17.70 -1.26
N ARG A 172 -2.49 17.45 -0.32
CA ARG A 172 -2.38 17.86 1.09
C ARG A 172 -1.67 16.82 1.96
N GLN A 173 -1.44 15.60 1.46
CA GLN A 173 -0.71 14.54 2.15
C GLN A 173 0.79 14.57 1.79
N LEU A 174 1.46 13.42 1.86
CA LEU A 174 2.90 13.31 1.62
C LEU A 174 3.23 13.65 0.16
N ALA A 175 4.18 14.57 0.01
CA ALA A 175 4.82 14.92 -1.25
C ALA A 175 5.96 13.93 -1.58
N PRO A 176 6.53 13.96 -2.80
CA PRO A 176 7.63 13.08 -3.16
C PRO A 176 8.90 13.45 -2.37
N ILE A 177 9.67 12.44 -1.95
CA ILE A 177 10.85 12.63 -1.10
C ILE A 177 12.12 12.44 -1.94
N ALA A 178 12.95 13.48 -2.03
CA ALA A 178 14.27 13.42 -2.64
C ALA A 178 15.33 14.07 -1.73
N LEU A 179 16.55 13.51 -1.71
CA LEU A 179 17.59 13.92 -0.76
C LEU A 179 18.37 15.17 -1.20
N SER A 180 18.60 15.35 -2.50
CA SER A 180 19.42 16.45 -3.01
C SER A 180 18.66 17.78 -3.07
N ASP A 181 19.39 18.88 -2.86
CA ASP A 181 18.88 20.25 -2.99
C ASP A 181 19.22 20.92 -4.33
N ASP A 182 19.71 20.14 -5.29
CA ASP A 182 19.89 20.61 -6.67
C ASP A 182 18.56 21.10 -7.27
N GLU A 183 18.61 22.18 -8.05
CA GLU A 183 17.43 22.82 -8.63
C GLU A 183 16.64 21.88 -9.57
N LYS A 184 17.32 20.98 -10.29
CA LYS A 184 16.63 19.97 -11.11
C LYS A 184 15.91 18.95 -10.24
N VAL A 185 16.49 18.58 -9.09
CA VAL A 185 15.87 17.66 -8.14
C VAL A 185 14.64 18.30 -7.50
N LYS A 186 14.73 19.55 -7.07
CA LYS A 186 13.57 20.31 -6.57
C LYS A 186 12.47 20.37 -7.62
N LYS A 187 12.82 20.72 -8.86
CA LYS A 187 11.86 20.87 -9.96
C LYS A 187 11.15 19.58 -10.35
N TRP A 188 11.86 18.45 -10.41
CA TRP A 188 11.35 17.21 -11.00
C TRP A 188 11.02 16.11 -9.99
N LEU A 189 11.66 16.10 -8.82
CA LEU A 189 11.58 15.01 -7.85
C LEU A 189 11.05 15.42 -6.46
N LYS A 190 10.88 16.73 -6.18
CA LYS A 190 10.23 17.23 -4.95
C LYS A 190 8.85 17.85 -5.19
N ARG A 191 8.38 17.82 -6.43
CA ARG A 191 7.06 18.32 -6.87
C ARG A 191 6.25 17.16 -7.42
N ASP A 192 4.94 17.24 -7.27
CA ASP A 192 4.00 16.24 -7.79
C ASP A 192 3.24 16.74 -9.04
N VAL A 193 2.42 15.87 -9.61
CA VAL A 193 1.63 16.19 -10.82
C VAL A 193 0.56 17.26 -10.56
N PHE A 194 0.04 17.37 -9.34
CA PHE A 194 -0.99 18.36 -8.99
C PHE A 194 -0.40 19.77 -8.94
N GLU A 195 0.80 19.92 -8.38
CA GLU A 195 1.54 21.16 -8.42
C GLU A 195 1.96 21.51 -9.85
N GLN A 196 2.43 20.52 -10.62
CA GLN A 196 2.81 20.72 -12.03
C GLN A 196 1.62 21.17 -12.89
N ALA A 197 0.41 20.68 -12.59
CA ALA A 197 -0.83 21.06 -13.25
C ALA A 197 -1.47 22.34 -12.67
N LYS A 198 -0.84 23.01 -11.68
CA LYS A 198 -1.39 24.18 -10.96
C LYS A 198 -2.73 23.93 -10.26
N ILE A 199 -3.05 22.67 -9.99
CA ILE A 199 -4.27 22.29 -9.26
C ILE A 199 -4.19 22.79 -7.82
N LYS A 200 -3.04 22.58 -7.16
CA LYS A 200 -2.82 22.98 -5.77
C LYS A 200 -3.01 24.50 -5.56
N GLU A 201 -2.34 25.30 -6.39
CA GLU A 201 -2.47 26.76 -6.41
C GLU A 201 -3.93 27.19 -6.65
N GLY A 202 -4.60 26.60 -7.64
CA GLY A 202 -6.01 26.87 -7.91
C GLY A 202 -6.92 26.58 -6.70
N VAL A 203 -6.72 25.44 -6.03
CA VAL A 203 -7.51 25.07 -4.85
C VAL A 203 -7.22 25.99 -3.66
N ASP A 204 -5.97 26.38 -3.44
CA ASP A 204 -5.57 27.35 -2.41
C ASP A 204 -6.26 28.72 -2.63
N GLU A 205 -6.44 29.11 -3.88
CA GLU A 205 -7.18 30.32 -4.29
C GLU A 205 -8.69 30.12 -4.39
N ARG A 206 -9.22 28.97 -3.95
CA ARG A 206 -10.65 28.60 -4.02
C ARG A 206 -11.21 28.58 -5.44
N ARG A 207 -10.37 28.28 -6.43
CA ARG A 207 -10.76 28.10 -7.83
C ARG A 207 -10.97 26.63 -8.15
N TYR A 208 -12.05 26.34 -8.86
CA TYR A 208 -12.29 25.01 -9.42
C TYR A 208 -11.31 24.72 -10.56
N HIS A 209 -10.81 23.48 -10.63
CA HIS A 209 -10.00 23.01 -11.75
C HIS A 209 -10.77 21.94 -12.55
N PRO A 210 -10.95 22.09 -13.87
CA PRO A 210 -11.81 21.21 -14.68
C PRO A 210 -11.34 19.75 -14.74
N LEU A 211 -10.05 19.50 -14.50
CA LEU A 211 -9.47 18.16 -14.43
C LEU A 211 -9.41 17.57 -13.01
N MET A 212 -10.04 18.23 -12.03
CA MET A 212 -10.06 17.81 -10.64
C MET A 212 -11.49 17.48 -10.20
N VAL A 213 -11.61 16.35 -9.51
CA VAL A 213 -12.82 15.99 -8.77
C VAL A 213 -12.38 15.63 -7.35
N MET A 214 -12.93 16.32 -6.35
CA MET A 214 -12.72 15.98 -4.94
C MET A 214 -13.73 14.91 -4.53
N LEU A 215 -13.24 13.82 -3.94
CA LEU A 215 -14.09 12.88 -3.21
C LEU A 215 -14.27 13.43 -1.79
N ASP A 216 -15.41 14.06 -1.54
CA ASP A 216 -15.64 14.91 -0.39
C ASP A 216 -16.27 14.17 0.80
N VAL A 217 -16.61 12.88 0.70
CA VAL A 217 -17.21 12.10 1.80
C VAL A 217 -16.21 11.11 2.40
N GLN A 218 -15.76 11.35 3.63
CA GLN A 218 -14.88 10.46 4.39
C GLN A 218 -15.65 9.32 5.07
N ARG A 219 -15.03 8.12 5.11
CA ARG A 219 -15.62 6.87 5.63
C ARG A 219 -14.70 6.11 6.59
N ARG A 220 -13.75 6.80 7.23
CA ARG A 220 -12.70 6.18 8.05
C ARG A 220 -12.77 6.60 9.51
N MET A 221 -12.88 7.89 9.80
CA MET A 221 -12.69 8.43 11.16
C MET A 221 -14.00 8.95 11.77
N HIS A 222 -14.04 9.04 13.11
CA HIS A 222 -15.17 9.61 13.84
C HIS A 222 -15.32 11.12 13.51
N PRO A 223 -16.54 11.68 13.39
CA PRO A 223 -16.79 13.10 13.06
C PRO A 223 -15.99 14.14 13.86
N LYS A 224 -15.77 13.90 15.16
CA LYS A 224 -14.92 14.76 16.00
C LYS A 224 -13.45 14.85 15.52
N ILE A 225 -12.90 13.79 14.92
CA ILE A 225 -11.53 13.76 14.41
C ILE A 225 -11.49 14.37 13.00
N SER A 226 -12.41 13.95 12.11
CA SER A 226 -12.50 14.51 10.76
C SER A 226 -12.86 16.00 10.77
N GLY A 227 -13.62 16.49 11.76
CA GLY A 227 -13.95 17.91 11.88
C GLY A 227 -12.70 18.80 11.96
N PHE A 228 -11.68 18.38 12.74
CA PHE A 228 -10.39 19.08 12.78
C PHE A 228 -9.69 19.06 11.43
N VAL A 229 -9.61 17.88 10.79
CA VAL A 229 -8.94 17.70 9.49
C VAL A 229 -9.66 18.49 8.39
N SER A 230 -10.98 18.42 8.33
CA SER A 230 -11.83 19.12 7.37
C SER A 230 -11.61 20.62 7.46
N TYR A 231 -11.70 21.19 8.67
CA TYR A 231 -11.54 22.62 8.88
C TYR A 231 -10.12 23.12 8.55
N HIS A 232 -9.08 22.47 9.07
CA HIS A 232 -7.71 22.97 8.96
C HIS A 232 -7.00 22.61 7.65
N ILE A 233 -7.33 21.47 7.02
CA ILE A 233 -6.61 20.95 5.85
C ILE A 233 -7.42 21.13 4.55
N TYR A 234 -8.75 20.93 4.63
CA TYR A 234 -9.63 20.95 3.45
C TYR A 234 -10.65 22.10 3.45
N HIS A 235 -10.45 23.12 4.30
CA HIS A 235 -11.30 24.32 4.36
C HIS A 235 -12.80 24.05 4.53
N GLY A 236 -13.15 22.98 5.26
CA GLY A 236 -14.53 22.58 5.53
C GLY A 236 -15.20 21.80 4.38
N LEU A 237 -14.47 21.46 3.32
CA LEU A 237 -15.02 20.73 2.16
C LEU A 237 -15.15 19.21 2.40
N LEU A 238 -14.55 18.67 3.47
CA LEU A 238 -14.62 17.24 3.77
C LEU A 238 -15.82 16.94 4.68
N ASN A 239 -16.77 16.17 4.16
CA ASN A 239 -18.00 15.71 4.78
C ASN A 239 -17.84 14.32 5.40
N ASP A 240 -18.63 14.00 6.42
CA ASP A 240 -18.69 12.69 7.04
C ASP A 240 -19.80 11.82 6.42
N ASP A 241 -19.51 10.54 6.17
CA ASP A 241 -20.56 9.57 5.93
C ASP A 241 -21.41 9.43 7.22
N PRO A 242 -22.76 9.53 7.14
CA PRO A 242 -23.62 9.57 8.34
C PRO A 242 -23.44 8.37 9.27
N ALA A 243 -23.01 7.22 8.75
CA ALA A 243 -22.80 6.03 9.55
C ALA A 243 -21.52 6.07 10.41
N MET A 244 -20.62 7.04 10.20
CA MET A 244 -19.30 7.04 10.85
C MET A 244 -19.35 7.24 12.35
N ALA A 245 -20.26 8.08 12.86
CA ALA A 245 -20.46 8.23 14.30
C ALA A 245 -20.79 6.87 14.95
N GLN A 246 -21.73 6.13 14.35
CA GLN A 246 -22.13 4.81 14.85
C GLN A 246 -21.01 3.77 14.69
N LYS A 247 -20.35 3.70 13.54
CA LYS A 247 -19.29 2.71 13.24
C LYS A 247 -18.07 2.84 14.16
N THR A 248 -17.84 4.00 14.75
CA THR A 248 -16.68 4.29 15.60
C THR A 248 -17.03 4.43 17.08
N GLU A 249 -18.30 4.28 17.45
CA GLU A 249 -18.75 4.42 18.83
C GLU A 249 -18.15 3.34 19.76
N ASP A 250 -17.91 2.13 19.24
CA ASP A 250 -17.28 1.05 20.01
C ASP A 250 -15.81 1.39 20.36
N ILE A 251 -15.09 2.03 19.43
CA ILE A 251 -13.69 2.49 19.65
C ILE A 251 -13.68 3.60 20.70
N LYS A 252 -14.62 4.54 20.63
CA LYS A 252 -14.75 5.60 21.62
C LYS A 252 -15.04 5.06 23.03
N LYS A 253 -15.71 3.91 23.14
CA LYS A 253 -16.03 3.24 24.41
C LYS A 253 -14.92 2.30 24.89
N SER A 254 -13.81 2.15 24.17
CA SER A 254 -12.71 1.31 24.61
C SER A 254 -11.69 2.07 25.47
N THR A 255 -10.96 1.34 26.30
CA THR A 255 -9.71 1.80 26.92
C THR A 255 -8.68 2.13 25.84
N PRO A 256 -7.68 2.98 26.11
CA PRO A 256 -7.33 3.64 27.38
C PRO A 256 -8.11 4.93 27.70
N MET A 257 -8.82 5.52 26.72
CA MET A 257 -9.44 6.86 26.86
C MET A 257 -10.96 6.78 26.66
N LEU A 258 -11.65 6.28 27.69
CA LEU A 258 -13.10 6.05 27.65
C LEU A 258 -13.87 7.34 27.34
N GLY A 259 -14.70 7.30 26.30
CA GLY A 259 -15.58 8.39 25.89
C GLY A 259 -14.91 9.42 24.97
N GLU A 260 -13.59 9.35 24.79
CA GLU A 260 -12.82 10.30 24.00
C GLU A 260 -12.43 9.72 22.63
N ASN A 261 -12.56 10.54 21.58
CA ASN A 261 -12.18 10.15 20.22
C ASN A 261 -10.75 10.55 19.86
N LEU A 262 -10.19 11.52 20.59
CA LEU A 262 -8.86 12.05 20.39
C LEU A 262 -8.37 12.59 21.73
N SER A 263 -7.19 12.14 22.16
CA SER A 263 -6.58 12.56 23.41
C SER A 263 -5.14 13.00 23.17
N LEU A 264 -4.76 14.13 23.75
CA LEU A 264 -3.39 14.64 23.72
C LEU A 264 -2.73 14.38 25.07
N ILE A 265 -1.72 13.52 25.09
CA ILE A 265 -0.96 13.21 26.31
C ILE A 265 0.25 14.12 26.37
N ASN A 266 0.19 15.11 27.26
CA ASN A 266 1.28 16.04 27.48
C ASN A 266 2.35 15.41 28.40
N VAL A 267 3.53 15.15 27.85
CA VAL A 267 4.66 14.54 28.58
C VAL A 267 5.68 15.56 29.11
N ARG A 268 5.39 16.87 29.05
CA ARG A 268 6.35 17.95 29.39
C ARG A 268 6.91 17.86 30.81
N LEU A 269 6.12 17.39 31.77
CA LEU A 269 6.52 17.30 33.18
C LEU A 269 7.25 15.99 33.53
N PHE A 270 7.45 15.11 32.55
CA PHE A 270 8.13 13.84 32.71
C PHE A 270 9.56 13.93 32.13
N PRO A 271 10.49 13.06 32.56
CA PRO A 271 11.84 12.98 31.99
C PRO A 271 11.84 12.34 30.59
N ALA A 272 11.05 12.89 29.67
CA ALA A 272 10.90 12.43 28.30
C ALA A 272 12.03 12.97 27.41
N PHE A 273 13.27 12.60 27.73
CA PHE A 273 14.45 13.05 26.99
C PHE A 273 14.52 12.42 25.60
N CYS A 274 15.01 13.22 24.63
CA CYS A 274 15.24 12.78 23.27
C CYS A 274 16.72 12.44 23.08
N TYR A 275 16.98 11.25 22.54
CA TYR A 275 18.30 10.74 22.23
C TYR A 275 18.47 10.58 20.72
N LYS A 276 19.71 10.32 20.27
CA LYS A 276 20.04 10.01 18.89
C LYS A 276 20.85 8.72 18.84
N ASP A 277 20.63 7.90 17.83
CA ASP A 277 21.49 6.76 17.54
C ASP A 277 22.66 7.11 16.61
N SER A 278 23.44 6.09 16.24
CA SER A 278 24.56 6.22 15.31
C SER A 278 24.16 6.61 13.88
N SER A 279 22.89 6.40 13.50
CA SER A 279 22.35 6.85 12.20
C SER A 279 21.89 8.32 12.23
N GLY A 280 21.89 8.95 13.41
CA GLY A 280 21.40 10.30 13.63
C GLY A 280 19.88 10.39 13.82
N SER A 281 19.17 9.27 13.79
CA SER A 281 17.73 9.19 14.00
C SER A 281 17.40 9.31 15.49
N ARG A 282 16.27 9.96 15.79
CA ARG A 282 15.92 10.34 17.16
C ARG A 282 15.02 9.29 17.81
N TYR A 283 15.11 9.16 19.13
CA TYR A 283 14.19 8.31 19.89
C TYR A 283 13.95 8.87 21.29
N ASN A 284 12.82 8.49 21.87
CA ASN A 284 12.43 8.90 23.22
C ASN A 284 11.84 7.70 23.96
N PRO A 285 12.65 7.00 24.79
CA PRO A 285 12.23 5.79 25.49
C PRO A 285 10.97 5.95 26.33
N PHE A 286 10.79 7.11 26.96
CA PHE A 286 9.60 7.39 27.76
C PHE A 286 8.34 7.39 26.90
N THR A 287 8.35 8.12 25.77
CA THR A 287 7.19 8.14 24.86
C THR A 287 6.97 6.79 24.19
N ALA A 288 8.02 6.02 23.93
CA ALA A 288 7.89 4.66 23.41
C ALA A 288 7.19 3.75 24.42
N LEU A 289 7.59 3.78 25.70
CA LEU A 289 6.96 3.03 26.78
C LEU A 289 5.49 3.43 26.97
N VAL A 290 5.20 4.75 26.99
CA VAL A 290 3.83 5.25 27.10
C VAL A 290 2.98 4.79 25.91
N SER A 291 3.50 4.88 24.69
CA SER A 291 2.79 4.42 23.48
C SER A 291 2.49 2.92 23.54
N LEU A 292 3.46 2.11 23.97
CA LEU A 292 3.28 0.67 24.14
C LEU A 292 2.24 0.36 25.24
N TYR A 293 2.31 1.06 26.37
CA TYR A 293 1.33 0.89 27.46
C TYR A 293 -0.09 1.20 27.00
N LEU A 294 -0.29 2.31 26.29
CA LEU A 294 -1.60 2.69 25.75
C LEU A 294 -2.11 1.69 24.71
N ALA A 295 -1.22 1.19 23.85
CA ALA A 295 -1.56 0.15 22.90
C ALA A 295 -1.97 -1.15 23.61
N LEU A 296 -1.25 -1.57 24.65
CA LEU A 296 -1.61 -2.74 25.45
C LEU A 296 -2.98 -2.58 26.13
N GLN A 297 -3.30 -1.38 26.61
CA GLN A 297 -4.63 -1.09 27.16
C GLN A 297 -5.74 -1.02 26.12
N ALA A 298 -5.42 -0.62 24.89
CA ALA A 298 -6.37 -0.58 23.78
C ALA A 298 -6.65 -1.96 23.17
N LEU A 299 -5.81 -2.97 23.45
CA LEU A 299 -6.00 -4.30 22.90
C LEU A 299 -7.31 -4.89 23.46
N PRO A 300 -8.24 -5.33 22.58
CA PRO A 300 -9.43 -6.00 23.02
C PRO A 300 -9.06 -7.33 23.68
N SER A 301 -9.92 -7.84 24.57
CA SER A 301 -9.85 -9.17 25.18
C SER A 301 -10.07 -10.29 24.14
N LYS A 302 -9.23 -10.36 23.12
CA LYS A 302 -9.30 -11.35 22.03
C LYS A 302 -8.15 -12.34 22.17
N THR A 303 -8.37 -13.57 21.71
CA THR A 303 -7.32 -14.59 21.61
C THR A 303 -6.23 -14.14 20.63
N SER A 304 -4.98 -14.55 20.88
CA SER A 304 -3.80 -14.21 20.05
C SER A 304 -4.02 -14.38 18.54
N LYS A 305 -4.77 -15.42 18.13
CA LYS A 305 -5.09 -15.71 16.73
C LYS A 305 -5.99 -14.67 16.04
N GLN A 306 -6.85 -13.97 16.77
CA GLN A 306 -7.72 -12.91 16.24
C GLN A 306 -7.02 -11.55 16.14
N LEU A 307 -5.92 -11.36 16.89
CA LEU A 307 -5.11 -10.14 16.82
C LEU A 307 -4.16 -10.17 15.61
N GLU A 308 -3.76 -11.34 15.13
CA GLU A 308 -2.89 -11.50 13.94
C GLU A 308 -3.60 -11.17 12.62
N GLU A 309 -4.91 -11.39 12.51
CA GLU A 309 -5.66 -11.19 11.26
C GLU A 309 -6.21 -9.76 11.09
N ASP A 310 -6.41 -9.03 12.20
CA ASP A 310 -7.08 -7.72 12.18
C ASP A 310 -6.65 -6.87 13.39
N SER A 311 -5.33 -6.60 13.52
CA SER A 311 -4.82 -5.75 14.61
C SER A 311 -5.40 -4.33 14.48
N PRO A 312 -6.23 -3.87 15.43
CA PRO A 312 -6.94 -2.60 15.31
C PRO A 312 -6.08 -1.38 15.68
N ILE A 313 -4.82 -1.60 16.09
CA ILE A 313 -3.95 -0.57 16.67
C ILE A 313 -2.72 -0.39 15.80
N GLY A 314 -2.43 0.86 15.43
CA GLY A 314 -1.19 1.26 14.79
C GLY A 314 -0.48 2.33 15.62
N ILE A 315 0.82 2.15 15.86
CA ILE A 315 1.68 3.16 16.47
C ILE A 315 2.54 3.78 15.38
N ILE A 316 2.44 5.10 15.21
CA ILE A 316 3.15 5.84 14.17
C ILE A 316 4.16 6.78 14.83
N THR A 317 5.39 6.75 14.35
CA THR A 317 6.48 7.65 14.78
C THR A 317 7.28 8.11 13.56
N PRO A 318 7.68 9.39 13.47
CA PRO A 318 8.44 9.90 12.34
C PRO A 318 9.91 9.44 12.33
N TYR A 319 10.40 8.84 13.42
CA TYR A 319 11.79 8.39 13.55
C TYR A 319 11.91 6.87 13.56
N SER A 320 12.80 6.36 12.69
CA SER A 320 13.08 4.93 12.51
C SER A 320 13.59 4.24 13.78
N THR A 321 14.45 4.90 14.56
CA THR A 321 14.99 4.32 15.80
C THR A 321 13.90 4.18 16.84
N ASN A 322 13.03 5.19 16.97
CA ASN A 322 11.90 5.12 17.89
C ASN A 322 10.91 4.01 17.48
N HIS A 323 10.77 3.74 16.18
CA HIS A 323 9.99 2.60 15.69
C HIS A 323 10.62 1.26 16.10
N GLY A 324 11.94 1.10 15.95
CA GLY A 324 12.63 -0.13 16.37
C GLY A 324 12.49 -0.45 17.86
N TRP A 325 12.29 0.56 18.72
CA TRP A 325 12.02 0.37 20.15
C TRP A 325 10.58 -0.06 20.47
N LEU A 326 9.64 0.15 19.55
CA LEU A 326 8.24 -0.23 19.73
C LEU A 326 7.97 -1.70 19.38
N GLY A 327 8.99 -2.43 18.90
CA GLY A 327 8.88 -3.80 18.39
C GLY A 327 8.67 -3.85 16.86
N PRO A 328 8.91 -5.01 16.24
CA PRO A 328 8.66 -5.22 14.81
C PRO A 328 7.17 -5.19 14.43
#